data_AF-A0A255T3D8-F1
#
_entry.id   AF-A0A255T3D8-F1
#
_cell.length_a   1.000
_cell.length_b   1.000
_cell.length_c   1.000
_cell.angle_alpha   90.00
_cell.angle_beta   90.00
_cell.angle_gamma   90.00
#
_symmetry.space_group_name_H-M   'P 1'
#
loop_
_entity.id
_entity.type
_entity.pdbx_description
1 polymer ?
#
loop_
_entity_poly.entity_id
_entity_poly.type
_entity_poly.pdbx_seq_one_letter_code
_entity_poly.pdbx_strand_id
1 'polypeptide(L)'
;MDISLITSKLEAFSRRVGRSAARTPLLLYYVLQSNETSVKDKAIIATCLAYLILPVDLIPSSKFSILGWADEILSIEIVFDRMRKYITPEMYAKAEEQLDKWIPEKSSSTVSSYTITKSSSPTQNSNSSSLSKSQQEQLESITKKWK
;
A
#
# COMPACT_ATOMS: atom_id res chain seq x y z
N MET A 1 -11.05 5.20 14.07
CA MET A 1 -10.11 4.12 13.70
C MET A 1 -8.72 4.71 13.71
N ASP A 2 -7.78 4.13 14.44
CA ASP A 2 -6.44 4.72 14.54
C ASP A 2 -5.68 4.51 13.22
N ILE A 3 -5.50 5.61 12.49
CA ILE A 3 -4.90 5.68 11.16
C ILE A 3 -3.41 5.25 11.21
N SER A 4 -2.75 5.51 12.34
CA SER A 4 -1.34 5.14 12.56
C SER A 4 -1.15 3.62 12.64
N LEU A 5 -2.12 2.91 13.22
CA LEU A 5 -2.10 1.45 13.36
C LEU A 5 -2.24 0.76 12.01
N ILE A 6 -3.17 1.22 11.17
CA ILE A 6 -3.39 0.70 9.81
C ILE A 6 -2.13 0.85 8.98
N THR A 7 -1.56 2.06 8.99
CA THR A 7 -0.33 2.41 8.27
C THR A 7 0.84 1.51 8.67
N SER A 8 1.05 1.30 9.96
CA SER A 8 2.11 0.43 10.49
C SER A 8 1.92 -1.04 10.11
N LYS A 9 0.67 -1.51 10.05
CA LYS A 9 0.35 -2.88 9.64
C LYS A 9 0.49 -3.07 8.13
N LEU A 10 0.09 -2.09 7.32
CA LEU A 10 0.34 -2.08 5.88
C LEU A 10 1.84 -2.07 5.59
N GLU A 11 2.64 -1.33 6.36
CA GLU A 11 4.10 -1.37 6.24
C GLU A 11 4.62 -2.79 6.49
N ALA A 12 4.25 -3.41 7.61
CA ALA A 12 4.67 -4.76 7.94
C ALA A 12 4.21 -5.79 6.87
N PHE A 13 2.98 -5.64 6.36
CA PHE A 13 2.47 -6.44 5.26
C PHE A 13 3.30 -6.23 3.98
N SER A 14 3.58 -4.97 3.62
CA SER A 14 4.35 -4.63 2.42
C SER A 14 5.75 -5.21 2.41
N ARG A 15 6.42 -5.26 3.58
CA ARG A 15 7.73 -5.90 3.74
C ARG A 15 7.66 -7.42 3.58
N ARG A 16 6.51 -8.04 3.83
CA ARG A 16 6.29 -9.50 3.68
C ARG A 16 5.93 -9.91 2.26
N VAL A 17 5.00 -9.18 1.62
CA VAL A 17 4.48 -9.55 0.29
C VAL A 17 5.17 -8.82 -0.86
N GLY A 18 5.94 -7.78 -0.57
CA GLY A 18 6.65 -6.95 -1.55
C GLY A 18 5.82 -5.79 -2.09
N ARG A 19 6.52 -4.89 -2.80
CA ARG A 19 5.97 -3.60 -3.30
C ARG A 19 4.73 -3.77 -4.18
N SER A 20 4.78 -4.69 -5.13
CA SER A 20 3.71 -4.84 -6.13
C SER A 20 2.38 -5.25 -5.51
N ALA A 21 2.40 -6.19 -4.55
CA ALA A 21 1.20 -6.66 -3.86
C ALA A 21 0.68 -5.65 -2.81
N ALA A 22 1.56 -4.81 -2.25
CA ALA A 22 1.19 -3.80 -1.26
C ALA A 22 0.53 -2.53 -1.84
N ARG A 23 0.74 -2.26 -3.12
CA ARG A 23 0.20 -1.07 -3.80
C ARG A 23 -1.34 -1.03 -3.77
N THR A 24 -1.99 -2.12 -4.14
CA THR A 24 -3.46 -2.23 -4.20
C THR A 24 -4.13 -1.90 -2.86
N PRO A 25 -3.78 -2.53 -1.73
CA PRO A 25 -4.37 -2.17 -0.44
C PRO A 25 -3.99 -0.76 0.03
N LEU A 26 -2.83 -0.26 -0.34
CA LEU A 26 -2.44 1.11 -0.02
C LEU A 26 -3.27 2.16 -0.77
N LEU A 27 -3.59 1.91 -2.04
CA LEU A 27 -4.53 2.72 -2.81
C LEU A 27 -5.92 2.71 -2.17
N LEU A 28 -6.43 1.54 -1.80
CA LEU A 28 -7.72 1.42 -1.10
C LEU A 28 -7.71 2.22 0.22
N TYR A 29 -6.60 2.20 0.96
CA TYR A 29 -6.45 3.00 2.17
C TYR A 29 -6.54 4.52 1.93
N TYR A 30 -6.01 5.03 0.81
CA TYR A 30 -6.21 6.43 0.45
C TYR A 30 -7.64 6.72 0.01
N VAL A 31 -8.29 5.78 -0.69
CA VAL A 31 -9.72 5.92 -1.06
C VAL A 31 -10.59 5.99 0.18
N LEU A 32 -10.28 5.20 1.22
CA LEU A 32 -10.98 5.26 2.50
C LEU A 32 -10.91 6.65 3.16
N GLN A 33 -9.78 7.34 3.02
CA GLN A 33 -9.55 8.69 3.56
C GLN A 33 -10.20 9.80 2.72
N SER A 34 -10.49 9.54 1.45
CA SER A 34 -11.09 10.53 0.56
C SER A 34 -12.51 10.88 1.00
N ASN A 35 -12.85 12.17 1.02
CA ASN A 35 -14.23 12.62 1.29
C ASN A 35 -15.17 12.39 0.09
N GLU A 36 -14.62 12.15 -1.10
CA GLU A 36 -15.35 11.86 -2.33
C GLU A 36 -15.98 10.45 -2.34
N THR A 37 -15.56 9.58 -1.40
CA THR A 37 -16.04 8.19 -1.34
C THR A 37 -17.26 8.08 -0.43
N SER A 38 -18.30 7.41 -0.94
CA SER A 38 -19.54 7.17 -0.18
C SER A 38 -19.28 6.34 1.10
N VAL A 39 -20.11 6.55 2.13
CA VAL A 39 -19.98 5.81 3.41
C VAL A 39 -20.06 4.29 3.20
N LYS A 40 -20.88 3.82 2.24
CA LYS A 40 -21.00 2.40 1.90
C LYS A 40 -19.70 1.86 1.33
N ASP A 41 -19.10 2.57 0.39
CA ASP A 41 -17.85 2.17 -0.25
C ASP A 41 -16.69 2.21 0.76
N LYS A 42 -16.67 3.20 1.66
CA LYS A 42 -15.73 3.24 2.79
C LYS A 42 -15.86 2.03 3.71
N ALA A 43 -17.09 1.60 4.02
CA ALA A 43 -17.31 0.41 4.84
C ALA A 43 -16.77 -0.86 4.16
N ILE A 44 -16.98 -1.02 2.84
CA ILE A 44 -16.44 -2.16 2.07
C ILE A 44 -14.91 -2.17 2.13
N ILE A 45 -14.27 -1.01 1.89
CA ILE A 45 -12.81 -0.87 1.95
C ILE A 45 -12.29 -1.17 3.36
N ALA A 46 -12.94 -0.63 4.40
CA ALA A 46 -12.55 -0.85 5.78
C ALA A 46 -12.61 -2.34 6.14
N THR A 47 -13.65 -3.07 5.72
CA THR A 47 -13.75 -4.53 5.91
C THR A 47 -12.63 -5.27 5.19
N CYS A 48 -12.34 -4.90 3.93
CA CYS A 48 -11.27 -5.51 3.14
C CYS A 48 -9.88 -5.28 3.76
N LEU A 49 -9.57 -4.04 4.17
CA LEU A 49 -8.31 -3.71 4.83
C LEU A 49 -8.20 -4.34 6.22
N ALA A 50 -9.29 -4.39 6.98
CA ALA A 50 -9.31 -5.06 8.27
C ALA A 50 -8.97 -6.54 8.12
N TYR A 51 -9.54 -7.23 7.13
CA TYR A 51 -9.23 -8.65 6.86
C TYR A 51 -7.78 -8.86 6.43
N LEU A 52 -7.21 -7.93 5.66
CA LEU A 52 -5.82 -8.00 5.22
C LEU A 52 -4.81 -7.81 6.38
N ILE A 53 -5.12 -6.90 7.30
CA ILE A 53 -4.24 -6.48 8.39
C ILE A 53 -4.38 -7.38 9.62
N LEU A 54 -5.59 -7.87 9.89
CA LEU A 54 -5.80 -8.77 11.00
C LEU A 54 -5.11 -10.10 10.70
N PRO A 55 -4.34 -10.64 11.65
CA PRO A 55 -3.97 -12.03 11.56
C PRO A 55 -5.25 -12.84 11.74
N VAL A 56 -5.52 -13.73 10.80
CA VAL A 56 -6.50 -14.80 10.94
C VAL A 56 -6.32 -15.56 12.29
N ASP A 57 -5.15 -15.46 12.95
CA ASP A 57 -4.84 -16.02 14.28
C ASP A 57 -5.70 -15.55 15.47
N LEU A 58 -6.50 -14.49 15.34
CA LEU A 58 -7.43 -14.10 16.41
C LEU A 58 -8.74 -14.88 16.38
N ILE A 59 -8.97 -15.67 15.31
CA ILE A 59 -10.15 -16.51 15.17
C ILE A 59 -9.79 -17.92 15.68
N PRO A 60 -10.37 -18.38 16.80
CA PRO A 60 -10.19 -19.75 17.25
C PRO A 60 -10.56 -20.71 16.12
N SER A 61 -9.75 -21.76 15.91
CA SER A 61 -9.93 -22.74 14.84
C SER A 61 -11.35 -23.34 14.75
N SER A 62 -12.10 -23.31 15.84
CA SER A 62 -13.50 -23.70 15.91
C SER A 62 -14.49 -22.83 15.08
N LYS A 63 -14.10 -21.63 14.62
CA LYS A 63 -14.99 -20.71 13.89
C LYS A 63 -14.72 -20.65 12.38
N PHE A 64 -13.79 -21.44 11.85
CA PHE A 64 -13.53 -21.53 10.39
C PHE A 64 -14.75 -21.98 9.58
N SER A 65 -15.71 -22.72 10.17
CA SER A 65 -16.98 -23.05 9.49
C SER A 65 -17.83 -21.82 9.15
N ILE A 66 -17.66 -20.71 9.85
CA ILE A 66 -18.31 -19.42 9.55
C ILE A 66 -17.40 -18.57 8.65
N LEU A 67 -16.27 -19.05 8.15
CA LEU A 67 -15.41 -18.29 7.24
C LEU A 67 -15.59 -18.71 5.77
N GLY A 68 -16.21 -19.88 5.51
CA GLY A 68 -16.45 -20.41 4.16
C GLY A 68 -17.41 -19.61 3.27
N TRP A 69 -18.15 -18.63 3.81
CA TRP A 69 -19.00 -17.69 3.04
C TRP A 69 -18.31 -16.35 2.74
N ALA A 70 -17.24 -16.02 3.47
CA ALA A 70 -16.53 -14.74 3.32
C ALA A 70 -15.63 -14.71 2.08
N ASP A 71 -15.16 -15.88 1.64
CA ASP A 71 -14.26 -16.04 0.49
C ASP A 71 -14.95 -15.68 -0.85
N GLU A 72 -16.27 -15.86 -0.95
CA GLU A 72 -17.05 -15.60 -2.16
C GLU A 72 -17.31 -14.09 -2.41
N ILE A 73 -17.18 -13.23 -1.39
CA ILE A 73 -17.76 -11.87 -1.40
C ILE A 73 -16.70 -10.75 -1.34
N LEU A 74 -15.45 -11.01 -0.92
CA LEU A 74 -14.47 -9.95 -0.62
C LEU A 74 -13.03 -10.25 -1.10
N SER A 75 -12.85 -10.53 -2.39
CA SER A 75 -11.51 -10.44 -2.99
C SER A 75 -11.03 -8.98 -3.05
N ILE A 76 -9.79 -8.72 -2.63
CA ILE A 76 -9.13 -7.41 -2.71
C ILE A 76 -9.21 -6.84 -4.13
N GLU A 77 -9.14 -7.71 -5.14
CA GLU A 77 -9.15 -7.33 -6.54
C GLU A 77 -10.55 -6.88 -7.00
N ILE A 78 -11.61 -7.54 -6.54
CA ILE A 78 -13.01 -7.13 -6.81
C ILE A 78 -13.30 -5.78 -6.15
N VAL A 79 -12.88 -5.62 -4.89
CA VAL A 79 -13.01 -4.35 -4.19
C VAL A 79 -12.21 -3.26 -4.91
N PHE A 80 -11.00 -3.56 -5.36
CA PHE A 80 -10.20 -2.62 -6.14
C PHE A 80 -10.87 -2.20 -7.45
N ASP A 81 -11.36 -3.14 -8.26
CA ASP A 81 -12.03 -2.81 -9.52
C ASP A 81 -13.30 -1.97 -9.29
N ARG A 82 -14.04 -2.22 -8.20
CA ARG A 82 -15.17 -1.38 -7.81
C ARG A 82 -14.74 0.04 -7.42
N MET A 83 -13.60 0.19 -6.76
CA MET A 83 -13.11 1.46 -6.21
C MET A 83 -12.22 2.24 -7.18
N ARG A 84 -11.81 1.66 -8.32
CA ARG A 84 -10.93 2.30 -9.32
C ARG A 84 -11.42 3.67 -9.78
N LYS A 85 -12.74 3.87 -9.83
CA LYS A 85 -13.37 5.15 -10.20
C LYS A 85 -13.07 6.30 -9.22
N TYR A 86 -12.69 5.98 -7.98
CA TYR A 86 -12.31 6.95 -6.96
C TYR A 86 -10.79 7.15 -6.88
N ILE A 87 -10.00 6.33 -7.58
CA ILE A 87 -8.54 6.39 -7.53
C ILE A 87 -8.08 7.53 -8.43
N THR A 88 -7.46 8.54 -7.82
CA THR A 88 -6.84 9.64 -8.56
C THR A 88 -5.35 9.37 -8.79
N PRO A 89 -4.74 9.98 -9.83
CA PRO A 89 -3.29 9.90 -10.04
C PRO A 89 -2.48 10.38 -8.82
N GLU A 90 -3.01 11.36 -8.08
CA GLU A 90 -2.40 11.87 -6.85
C GLU A 90 -2.34 10.79 -5.76
N MET A 91 -3.39 9.98 -5.61
CA MET A 91 -3.42 8.88 -4.63
C MET A 91 -2.44 7.78 -5.01
N TYR A 92 -2.28 7.52 -6.30
CA TYR A 92 -1.26 6.60 -6.79
C TYR A 92 0.15 7.11 -6.49
N ALA A 93 0.43 8.40 -6.76
CA ALA A 93 1.71 9.01 -6.44
C ALA A 93 2.02 8.91 -4.94
N LYS A 94 1.04 9.21 -4.06
CA LYS A 94 1.18 9.06 -2.60
C LYS A 94 1.42 7.60 -2.18
N ALA A 95 0.81 6.65 -2.87
CA ALA A 95 1.04 5.23 -2.61
C ALA A 95 2.47 4.81 -2.98
N GLU A 96 2.96 5.19 -4.15
CA GLU A 96 4.35 4.90 -4.54
C GLU A 96 5.37 5.57 -3.61
N GLU A 97 5.16 6.85 -3.27
CA GLU A 97 6.07 7.57 -2.36
C GLU A 97 6.13 6.90 -0.98
N GLN A 98 4.97 6.44 -0.48
CA GLN A 98 4.91 5.73 0.79
C GLN A 98 5.57 4.36 0.72
N LEU A 99 5.41 3.65 -0.41
CA LEU A 99 6.12 2.39 -0.65
C LEU A 99 7.63 2.59 -0.81
N ASP A 100 8.09 3.69 -1.39
CA ASP A 100 9.51 4.06 -1.47
C ASP A 100 10.11 4.26 -0.07
N LYS A 101 9.35 4.89 0.83
CA LYS A 101 9.75 5.08 2.23
C LYS A 101 9.82 3.75 2.98
N TRP A 102 8.84 2.86 2.78
CA TRP A 102 8.77 1.58 3.49
C TRP A 102 9.73 0.54 2.94
N ILE A 103 9.78 0.42 1.62
CA ILE A 103 10.61 -0.53 0.88
C ILE A 103 11.53 0.29 -0.01
N PRO A 104 12.58 0.91 0.57
CA PRO A 104 13.59 1.56 -0.24
C PRO A 104 14.15 0.52 -1.20
N GLU A 105 14.14 0.84 -2.49
CA GLU A 105 14.71 0.00 -3.53
C GLU A 105 16.21 -0.13 -3.26
N LYS A 106 16.61 -1.11 -2.44
CA LYS A 106 18.01 -1.49 -2.34
C LYS A 106 18.36 -2.07 -3.69
N SER A 107 18.96 -1.23 -4.53
CA SER A 107 19.80 -1.67 -5.64
C SER A 107 20.60 -2.87 -5.17
N SER A 108 20.42 -3.98 -5.85
CA SER A 108 21.31 -5.13 -5.79
C SER A 108 22.76 -4.65 -5.94
N SER A 109 23.49 -4.57 -4.85
CA SER A 109 24.95 -4.57 -4.88
C SER A 109 25.42 -5.78 -4.10
N THR A 110 25.44 -6.92 -4.78
CA THR A 110 26.42 -7.96 -4.52
C THR A 110 27.80 -7.35 -4.74
N VAL A 111 28.46 -6.94 -3.67
CA VAL A 111 29.93 -6.96 -3.59
C VAL A 111 30.28 -7.50 -2.21
N SER A 112 30.66 -8.78 -2.20
CA SER A 112 31.59 -9.29 -1.19
C SER A 112 32.80 -8.38 -1.19
N SER A 113 33.13 -7.73 -0.06
CA SER A 113 34.43 -7.94 0.60
C SER A 113 34.89 -6.85 1.59
N TYR A 114 35.59 -7.34 2.64
CA TYR A 114 36.60 -6.71 3.54
C TYR A 114 36.29 -5.42 4.34
N THR A 115 36.35 -5.59 5.67
CA THR A 115 36.93 -4.71 6.72
C THR A 115 36.44 -3.28 6.98
N ILE A 116 35.90 -3.11 8.20
CA ILE A 116 36.26 -2.15 9.27
C ILE A 116 36.22 -0.61 9.01
N THR A 117 35.68 0.07 10.03
CA THR A 117 35.86 1.48 10.48
C THR A 117 35.10 2.65 9.84
N LYS A 118 34.05 3.08 10.58
CA LYS A 118 33.90 4.40 11.23
C LYS A 118 34.38 5.65 10.47
N SER A 119 33.42 6.52 10.14
CA SER A 119 33.34 7.96 10.54
C SER A 119 32.87 8.90 9.42
N SER A 120 32.11 9.91 9.86
CA SER A 120 31.95 11.26 9.27
C SER A 120 30.70 11.52 8.39
N SER A 121 29.72 12.21 9.00
CA SER A 121 28.65 13.02 8.36
C SER A 121 29.26 14.26 7.65
N PRO A 122 28.55 15.01 6.75
CA PRO A 122 27.47 15.92 7.16
C PRO A 122 26.32 16.19 6.14
N THR A 123 25.27 16.82 6.68
CA THR A 123 23.99 17.35 6.16
C THR A 123 24.02 18.26 4.91
N GLN A 124 23.04 18.11 4.00
CA GLN A 124 22.39 19.15 3.14
C GLN A 124 20.98 18.61 2.74
N ASN A 125 19.84 19.14 3.20
CA ASN A 125 19.10 20.39 2.88
C ASN A 125 18.20 20.38 1.61
N SER A 126 16.93 20.75 1.84
CA SER A 126 15.96 21.48 0.99
C SER A 126 15.27 20.86 -0.24
N ASN A 127 13.94 20.75 -0.09
CA ASN A 127 12.87 21.30 -0.96
C ASN A 127 12.45 20.61 -2.29
N SER A 128 11.12 20.60 -2.45
CA SER A 128 10.35 20.60 -3.71
C SER A 128 9.92 19.23 -4.25
N SER A 129 8.75 18.79 -3.79
CA SER A 129 7.94 17.70 -4.33
C SER A 129 7.34 18.03 -5.70
N SER A 130 8.19 18.11 -6.72
CA SER A 130 7.77 18.03 -8.13
C SER A 130 8.01 16.60 -8.63
N LEU A 131 6.93 15.84 -8.84
CA LEU A 131 6.98 14.53 -9.47
C LEU A 131 7.77 14.62 -10.79
N SER A 132 8.80 13.79 -10.91
CA SER A 132 9.65 13.75 -12.11
C SER A 132 8.82 13.39 -13.35
N LYS A 133 9.24 13.86 -14.53
CA LYS A 133 8.55 13.56 -15.81
C LYS A 133 8.38 12.05 -16.05
N SER A 134 9.38 11.26 -15.66
CA SER A 134 9.34 9.80 -15.71
C SER A 134 8.21 9.21 -14.85
N GLN A 135 7.99 9.76 -13.66
CA GLN A 135 6.88 9.33 -12.81
C GLN A 135 5.53 9.74 -13.43
N GLN A 136 5.42 10.92 -14.02
CA GLN A 136 4.18 11.36 -14.67
C GLN A 136 3.82 10.48 -15.89
N GLU A 137 4.78 10.17 -16.75
CA GLU A 137 4.57 9.28 -17.90
C GLU A 137 4.21 7.85 -17.47
N GLN A 138 4.83 7.34 -16.41
CA GLN A 138 4.44 6.05 -15.84
C GLN A 138 3.01 6.10 -15.30
N LEU A 139 2.63 7.16 -14.58
CA LEU A 139 1.27 7.35 -14.07
C LEU A 139 0.24 7.41 -15.21
N GLU A 140 0.54 8.11 -16.30
CA GLU A 140 -0.33 8.18 -17.47
C GLU A 140 -0.46 6.83 -18.17
N SER A 141 0.64 6.09 -18.34
CA SER A 141 0.61 4.75 -18.96
C SER A 141 -0.24 3.77 -18.15
N ILE A 142 -0.13 3.84 -16.83
CA ILE A 142 -0.90 3.04 -15.89
C ILE A 142 -2.36 3.47 -16.01
N THR A 143 -2.66 4.75 -15.89
CA THR A 143 -4.04 5.28 -15.99
C THR A 143 -4.71 4.89 -17.31
N LYS A 144 -3.98 4.86 -18.42
CA LYS A 144 -4.49 4.46 -19.73
C LYS A 144 -4.77 2.96 -19.84
N LYS A 145 -4.04 2.13 -19.10
CA LYS A 145 -4.29 0.68 -18.98
C LYS A 145 -5.55 0.37 -18.17
N TRP A 146 -5.96 1.27 -17.28
CA TRP A 146 -7.10 1.10 -16.39
C TRP A 146 -8.33 1.93 -16.79
N LYS A 147 -8.40 2.42 -18.04
CA LYS A 147 -9.57 3.12 -18.59
C LYS A 147 -10.22 2.24 -19.65
#